data_AF-A0A1T4XE89-F1
#
_entry.id   AF-A0A1T4XE89-F1
#
_cell.length_a   1.000
_cell.length_b   1.000
_cell.length_c   1.000
_cell.angle_alpha   90.00
_cell.angle_beta   90.00
_cell.angle_gamma   90.00
#
_symmetry.space_group_name_H-M   'P 1'
#
loop_
_entity.id
_entity.type
_entity.pdbx_description
1 polymer ?
#
loop_
_entity_poly.entity_id
_entity_poly.type
_entity_poly.pdbx_seq_one_letter_code
_entity_poly.pdbx_strand_id
1 'polypeptide(L)'
;MKKTQNMIFISILVAQALVLYIVETMIPVPFITPGAKLGLANIITVVSLYSLSLADTFLVVILRIILSTLLVGSLSSFFFSLSGGILSLLVMFILKKFGKENVSIIGVSVMGSVFHNIGQILVASITVQNIRIIAYLPVLMIAGIGTGIFVGITSKFLLVHLKKLQFTKIN
;
A
#
# COMPACT_ATOMS: atom_id res chain seq x y z
N MET A 1 20.09 -6.05 11.75
CA MET A 1 19.25 -7.01 12.50
C MET A 1 19.82 -8.41 12.28
N LYS A 2 19.74 -9.33 13.26
CA LYS A 2 20.05 -10.74 12.98
C LYS A 2 19.04 -11.26 11.94
N LYS A 3 19.44 -12.20 11.07
CA LYS A 3 18.60 -12.72 9.97
C LYS A 3 17.21 -13.17 10.45
N THR A 4 17.15 -13.86 11.58
CA THR A 4 15.91 -14.31 12.22
C THR A 4 15.04 -13.15 12.71
N GLN A 5 15.63 -12.10 13.28
CA GLN A 5 14.88 -10.92 13.74
C GLN A 5 14.23 -10.17 12.57
N ASN A 6 14.95 -10.05 11.44
CA ASN A 6 14.39 -9.42 10.24
C ASN A 6 13.20 -10.21 9.70
N MET A 7 13.32 -11.55 9.63
CA MET A 7 12.24 -12.43 9.22
C MET A 7 11.01 -12.29 10.10
N ILE A 8 11.18 -12.33 11.44
CA ILE A 8 10.07 -12.14 12.39
C ILE A 8 9.41 -10.78 12.19
N PHE A 9 10.19 -9.72 12.01
CA PHE A 9 9.65 -8.37 11.82
C PHE A 9 8.84 -8.24 10.52
N ILE A 10 9.35 -8.79 9.41
CA ILE A 10 8.61 -8.90 8.15
C ILE A 10 7.30 -9.66 8.34
N SER A 11 7.33 -10.82 9.02
CA SER A 11 6.13 -11.62 9.29
C SER A 11 5.08 -10.86 10.09
N ILE A 12 5.50 -10.09 11.11
CA ILE A 12 4.61 -9.25 11.91
C ILE A 12 3.98 -8.15 11.05
N LEU A 13 4.75 -7.47 10.20
CA LEU A 13 4.21 -6.45 9.30
C LEU A 13 3.21 -7.06 8.32
N VAL A 14 3.53 -8.19 7.70
CA VAL A 14 2.61 -8.89 6.79
C VAL A 14 1.31 -9.28 7.52
N ALA A 15 1.40 -9.83 8.74
CA ALA A 15 0.22 -10.17 9.53
C ALA A 15 -0.66 -8.95 9.83
N GLN A 16 -0.06 -7.83 10.25
CA GLN A 16 -0.80 -6.58 10.47
C GLN A 16 -1.48 -6.09 9.18
N ALA A 17 -0.78 -6.19 8.04
CA ALA A 17 -1.33 -5.77 6.76
C ALA A 17 -2.54 -6.62 6.34
N LEU A 18 -2.52 -7.92 6.66
CA LEU A 18 -3.65 -8.82 6.43
C LEU A 18 -4.84 -8.49 7.33
N VAL A 19 -4.60 -8.25 8.63
CA VAL A 19 -5.67 -7.84 9.56
C VAL A 19 -6.32 -6.54 9.07
N LEU A 20 -5.52 -5.54 8.70
CA LEU A 20 -6.04 -4.27 8.17
C LEU A 20 -6.83 -4.46 6.87
N TYR A 21 -6.39 -5.34 5.97
CA TYR A 21 -7.10 -5.67 4.74
C TYR A 21 -8.45 -6.37 5.00
N ILE A 22 -8.49 -7.29 5.97
CA ILE A 22 -9.72 -7.97 6.38
C ILE A 22 -10.70 -6.97 6.97
N VAL A 23 -10.24 -6.15 7.94
CA VAL A 23 -11.06 -5.09 8.57
C VAL A 23 -11.60 -4.13 7.52
N GLU A 24 -10.78 -3.70 6.58
CA GLU A 24 -11.21 -2.85 5.47
C GLU A 24 -12.34 -3.48 4.64
N THR A 25 -12.28 -4.79 4.41
CA THR A 25 -13.29 -5.52 3.64
C THR A 25 -14.61 -5.67 4.42
N MET A 26 -14.60 -5.51 5.74
CA MET A 26 -15.80 -5.51 6.58
C MET A 26 -16.49 -4.14 6.66
N ILE A 27 -15.82 -3.05 6.25
CA ILE A 27 -16.40 -1.71 6.26
C ILE A 27 -17.28 -1.56 5.01
N PRO A 28 -18.60 -1.35 5.15
CA PRO A 28 -19.48 -1.11 4.02
C PRO A 28 -19.29 0.32 3.52
N VAL A 29 -18.25 0.56 2.73
CA VAL A 29 -18.03 1.82 2.03
C VAL A 29 -18.88 1.87 0.75
N PRO A 30 -19.57 2.98 0.44
CA PRO A 30 -20.29 3.12 -0.82
C PRO A 30 -19.26 3.07 -1.97
N PHE A 31 -19.18 1.92 -2.64
CA PHE A 31 -18.16 1.68 -3.65
C PHE A 31 -18.37 2.58 -4.87
N ILE A 32 -17.41 3.48 -5.09
CA ILE A 32 -17.36 4.37 -6.25
C ILE A 32 -17.01 3.57 -7.52
N THR A 33 -16.21 2.49 -7.39
CA THR A 33 -15.82 1.59 -8.50
C THR A 33 -15.57 0.16 -8.03
N PRO A 34 -15.63 -0.84 -8.93
CA PRO A 34 -15.15 -2.18 -8.65
C PRO A 34 -13.70 -2.16 -8.15
N GLY A 35 -13.45 -2.77 -6.99
CA GLY A 35 -12.13 -2.87 -6.38
C GLY A 35 -11.66 -1.62 -5.62
N ALA A 36 -12.45 -0.54 -5.51
CA ALA A 36 -12.08 0.60 -4.68
C ALA A 36 -12.01 0.18 -3.20
N LYS A 37 -10.91 0.51 -2.53
CA LYS A 37 -10.68 0.24 -1.10
C LYS A 37 -10.13 1.50 -0.41
N LEU A 38 -10.21 1.56 0.91
CA LEU A 38 -9.69 2.68 1.71
C LEU A 38 -8.14 2.75 1.68
N GLY A 39 -7.46 1.67 1.31
CA GLY A 39 -6.01 1.56 1.36
C GLY A 39 -5.45 1.33 2.77
N LEU A 40 -6.21 0.79 3.73
CA LEU A 40 -5.72 0.60 5.11
C LEU A 40 -4.45 -0.27 5.14
N ALA A 41 -4.43 -1.33 4.33
CA ALA A 41 -3.28 -2.21 4.22
C ALA A 41 -2.00 -1.49 3.73
N ASN A 42 -2.13 -0.36 3.01
CA ASN A 42 -1.00 0.44 2.52
C ASN A 42 -0.28 1.22 3.62
N ILE A 43 -0.87 1.36 4.83
CA ILE A 43 -0.15 1.83 6.01
C ILE A 43 1.11 1.01 6.22
N ILE A 44 0.99 -0.32 6.12
CA ILE A 44 2.13 -1.21 6.28
C ILE A 44 3.14 -1.08 5.14
N THR A 45 2.70 -0.80 3.91
CA THR A 45 3.62 -0.54 2.78
C THR A 45 4.46 0.70 3.01
N VAL A 46 3.85 1.79 3.49
CA VAL A 46 4.58 3.01 3.83
C VAL A 46 5.51 2.76 5.01
N VAL A 47 5.02 2.10 6.08
CA VAL A 47 5.84 1.77 7.24
C VAL A 47 7.03 0.90 6.86
N SER A 48 6.84 -0.15 6.05
CA SER A 48 7.94 -1.02 5.60
C SER A 48 8.93 -0.25 4.72
N LEU A 49 8.46 0.60 3.80
CA LEU A 49 9.33 1.44 2.98
C LEU A 49 10.28 2.32 3.81
N TYR A 50 9.87 2.77 5.00
CA TYR A 50 10.69 3.60 5.88
C TYR A 50 11.40 2.84 7.01
N SER A 51 11.08 1.56 7.26
CA SER A 51 11.68 0.77 8.34
C SER A 51 12.51 -0.43 7.88
N LEU A 52 12.38 -0.82 6.61
CA LEU A 52 13.03 -1.98 6.00
C LEU A 52 13.83 -1.59 4.76
N SER A 53 14.62 -2.55 4.25
CA SER A 53 15.24 -2.44 2.93
C SER A 53 14.18 -2.46 1.81
N LEU A 54 14.52 -1.96 0.61
CA LEU A 54 13.60 -2.02 -0.54
C LEU A 54 13.21 -3.48 -0.86
N ALA A 55 14.16 -4.41 -0.84
CA ALA A 55 13.91 -5.82 -1.13
C ALA A 55 12.91 -6.42 -0.12
N ASP A 56 13.09 -6.13 1.17
CA ASP A 56 12.18 -6.60 2.22
C ASP A 56 10.80 -5.93 2.11
N THR A 57 10.75 -4.64 1.75
CA THR A 57 9.49 -3.91 1.50
C THR A 57 8.71 -4.53 0.35
N PHE A 58 9.39 -4.84 -0.75
CA PHE A 58 8.79 -5.52 -1.90
C PHE A 58 8.24 -6.89 -1.49
N LEU A 59 9.00 -7.66 -0.71
CA LEU A 59 8.56 -8.94 -0.18
C LEU A 59 7.32 -8.82 0.71
N VAL A 60 7.25 -7.81 1.59
CA VAL A 60 6.05 -7.52 2.41
C VAL A 60 4.83 -7.26 1.52
N VAL A 61 4.99 -6.45 0.47
CA VAL A 61 3.89 -6.11 -0.45
C VAL A 61 3.40 -7.34 -1.20
N ILE A 62 4.31 -8.14 -1.77
CA ILE A 62 3.97 -9.36 -2.51
C ILE A 62 3.29 -10.39 -1.61
N LEU A 63 3.88 -10.69 -0.44
CA LEU A 63 3.30 -11.64 0.51
C LEU A 63 1.90 -11.22 0.95
N ARG A 64 1.72 -9.94 1.29
CA ARG A 64 0.40 -9.41 1.65
C ARG A 64 -0.60 -9.60 0.51
N ILE A 65 -0.24 -9.29 -0.74
CA ILE A 65 -1.18 -9.39 -1.89
C ILE A 65 -1.57 -10.85 -2.13
N ILE A 66 -0.61 -11.78 -2.11
CA ILE A 66 -0.87 -13.21 -2.27
C ILE A 66 -1.78 -13.70 -1.14
N LEU A 67 -1.39 -13.48 0.12
CA LEU A 67 -2.11 -13.99 1.28
C LEU A 67 -3.50 -13.36 1.43
N SER A 68 -3.65 -12.04 1.21
CA SER A 68 -4.96 -11.38 1.25
C SER A 68 -5.92 -11.91 0.18
N THR A 69 -5.39 -12.20 -1.02
CA THR A 69 -6.17 -12.84 -2.08
C THR A 69 -6.64 -14.23 -1.67
N LEU A 70 -5.74 -15.06 -1.12
CA LEU A 70 -6.07 -16.42 -0.71
C LEU A 70 -7.11 -16.47 0.43
N LEU A 71 -7.11 -15.48 1.32
CA LEU A 71 -8.00 -15.45 2.47
C LEU A 71 -9.39 -14.89 2.16
N VAL A 72 -9.47 -13.76 1.45
CA VAL A 72 -10.73 -13.00 1.28
C VAL A 72 -10.93 -12.50 -0.16
N GLY A 73 -9.92 -12.60 -1.02
CA GLY A 73 -9.96 -12.02 -2.36
C GLY A 73 -10.41 -12.97 -3.47
N SER A 74 -10.41 -12.42 -4.68
CA SER A 74 -10.62 -13.14 -5.95
C SER A 74 -9.42 -12.97 -6.87
N LEU A 75 -9.34 -13.79 -7.92
CA LEU A 75 -8.26 -13.69 -8.91
C LEU A 75 -8.20 -12.31 -9.59
N SER A 76 -9.34 -11.67 -9.84
CA SER A 76 -9.38 -10.30 -10.35
C SER A 76 -8.78 -9.32 -9.35
N SER A 77 -9.16 -9.42 -8.07
CA SER A 77 -8.63 -8.55 -7.01
C SER A 77 -7.12 -8.71 -6.82
N PHE A 78 -6.58 -9.90 -7.09
CA PHE A 78 -5.14 -10.17 -7.08
C PHE A 78 -4.42 -9.35 -8.14
N PHE A 79 -4.83 -9.45 -9.41
CA PHE A 79 -4.19 -8.70 -10.50
C PHE A 79 -4.30 -7.19 -10.31
N PHE A 80 -5.44 -6.73 -9.80
CA PHE A 80 -5.72 -5.33 -9.49
C PHE A 80 -4.76 -4.83 -8.41
N SER A 81 -4.67 -5.56 -7.28
CA SER A 81 -3.79 -5.21 -6.16
C SER A 81 -2.32 -5.36 -6.49
N LEU A 82 -1.95 -6.31 -7.34
CA LEU A 82 -0.57 -6.56 -7.78
C LEU A 82 -0.07 -5.40 -8.64
N SER A 83 -0.82 -5.03 -9.67
CA SER A 83 -0.47 -3.91 -10.56
C SER A 83 -0.42 -2.60 -9.80
N GLY A 84 -1.49 -2.27 -9.07
CA GLY A 84 -1.54 -1.07 -8.24
C GLY A 84 -0.43 -1.05 -7.18
N GLY A 85 -0.21 -2.17 -6.50
CA GLY A 85 0.79 -2.32 -5.45
C GLY A 85 2.22 -2.12 -5.94
N ILE A 86 2.58 -2.73 -7.07
CA ILE A 86 3.92 -2.57 -7.67
C ILE A 86 4.12 -1.14 -8.15
N LEU A 87 3.16 -0.58 -8.90
CA LEU A 87 3.29 0.79 -9.42
C LEU A 87 3.38 1.82 -8.29
N SER A 88 2.55 1.66 -7.26
CA SER A 88 2.58 2.45 -6.03
C SER A 88 3.95 2.40 -5.36
N LEU A 89 4.49 1.19 -5.12
CA LEU A 89 5.78 1.02 -4.46
C LEU A 89 6.94 1.63 -5.25
N LEU A 90 6.94 1.47 -6.57
CA LEU A 90 7.96 2.06 -7.45
C LEU A 90 7.96 3.59 -7.34
N VAL A 91 6.79 4.22 -7.44
CA VAL A 91 6.66 5.69 -7.34
C VAL A 91 7.05 6.18 -5.96
N MET A 92 6.61 5.50 -4.89
CA MET A 92 7.00 5.85 -3.53
C MET A 92 8.51 5.74 -3.31
N PHE A 93 9.15 4.70 -3.85
CA PHE A 93 10.60 4.53 -3.75
C PHE A 93 11.35 5.64 -4.49
N ILE A 94 10.95 5.96 -5.72
CA ILE A 94 11.54 7.05 -6.52
C ILE A 94 11.41 8.38 -5.76
N LEU A 95 10.22 8.71 -5.27
CA LEU A 95 9.97 9.92 -4.50
C LEU A 95 10.81 9.98 -3.23
N LYS A 96 10.90 8.88 -2.47
CA LYS A 96 11.74 8.82 -1.27
C LYS A 96 13.22 9.02 -1.61
N LYS A 97 13.70 8.39 -2.70
CA LYS A 97 15.13 8.42 -3.09
C LYS A 97 15.55 9.79 -3.62
N PHE A 98 14.74 10.41 -4.47
CA PHE A 98 15.08 11.67 -5.13
C PHE A 98 14.57 12.90 -4.38
N GLY A 99 13.44 12.79 -3.70
CA GLY A 99 12.83 13.87 -2.94
C GLY A 99 13.57 14.22 -1.65
N LYS A 100 14.34 13.29 -1.07
CA LYS A 100 15.09 13.45 0.18
C LYS A 100 14.24 14.15 1.26
N GLU A 101 14.74 15.26 1.83
CA GLU A 101 14.07 16.02 2.89
C GLU A 101 12.93 16.92 2.39
N ASN A 102 12.83 17.14 1.07
CA ASN A 102 11.81 18.01 0.47
C ASN A 102 10.45 17.30 0.35
N VAL A 103 10.39 15.98 0.53
CA VAL A 103 9.15 15.20 0.39
C VAL A 103 8.79 14.54 1.71
N SER A 104 7.63 14.92 2.26
CA SER A 104 7.12 14.33 3.49
C SER A 104 6.62 12.90 3.27
N ILE A 105 6.60 12.09 4.35
CA ILE A 105 5.98 10.75 4.36
C ILE A 105 4.53 10.81 3.86
N ILE A 106 3.81 11.88 4.18
CA ILE A 106 2.43 12.10 3.73
C ILE A 106 2.40 12.27 2.22
N GLY A 107 3.29 13.08 1.64
CA GLY A 107 3.40 13.26 0.19
C GLY A 107 3.75 11.96 -0.54
N VAL A 108 4.69 11.17 0.01
CA VAL A 108 5.01 9.85 -0.53
C VAL A 108 3.78 8.93 -0.52
N SER A 109 3.04 8.90 0.59
CA SER A 109 1.82 8.10 0.74
C SER A 109 0.70 8.53 -0.23
N VAL A 110 0.50 9.83 -0.41
CA VAL A 110 -0.47 10.39 -1.37
C VAL A 110 -0.14 9.94 -2.79
N MET A 111 1.11 10.12 -3.21
CA MET A 111 1.54 9.70 -4.54
C MET A 111 1.44 8.18 -4.71
N GLY A 112 1.81 7.42 -3.67
CA GLY A 112 1.61 5.98 -3.63
C GLY A 112 0.16 5.59 -3.83
N SER A 113 -0.78 6.27 -3.17
CA SER A 113 -2.22 5.96 -3.25
C SER A 113 -2.82 6.31 -4.62
N VAL A 114 -2.42 7.44 -5.19
CA VAL A 114 -2.83 7.84 -6.55
C VAL A 114 -2.35 6.82 -7.59
N PHE A 115 -1.06 6.47 -7.56
CA PHE A 115 -0.48 5.53 -8.51
C PHE A 115 -0.94 4.08 -8.27
N HIS A 116 -1.35 3.74 -7.04
CA HIS A 116 -2.04 2.49 -6.78
C HIS A 116 -3.33 2.40 -7.58
N ASN A 117 -4.18 3.43 -7.49
CA ASN A 117 -5.45 3.48 -8.20
C ASN A 117 -5.26 3.48 -9.72
N ILE A 118 -4.24 4.17 -10.23
CA ILE A 118 -3.87 4.15 -11.66
C ILE A 118 -3.51 2.73 -12.10
N GLY A 119 -2.58 2.06 -11.42
CA GLY A 119 -2.15 0.71 -11.79
C GLY A 119 -3.29 -0.31 -11.69
N GLN A 120 -4.13 -0.15 -10.66
CA GLN A 120 -5.30 -0.98 -10.44
C GLN A 120 -6.31 -0.84 -11.58
N ILE A 121 -6.69 0.38 -11.94
CA ILE A 121 -7.75 0.62 -12.91
C ILE A 121 -7.34 0.29 -14.34
N LEU A 122 -6.06 0.48 -14.67
CA LEU A 122 -5.52 0.07 -15.97
C LEU A 122 -5.71 -1.43 -16.18
N VAL A 123 -5.33 -2.25 -15.20
CA VAL A 123 -5.53 -3.70 -15.28
C VAL A 123 -7.00 -4.08 -15.20
N ALA A 124 -7.81 -3.40 -14.37
CA ALA A 124 -9.24 -3.61 -14.32
C ALA A 124 -9.93 -3.35 -15.68
N SER A 125 -9.53 -2.30 -16.39
CA SER A 125 -10.07 -1.98 -17.71
C SER A 125 -9.78 -3.08 -18.75
N ILE A 126 -8.61 -3.71 -18.66
CA ILE A 126 -8.20 -4.81 -19.53
C ILE A 126 -8.94 -6.11 -19.15
N THR A 127 -8.99 -6.45 -17.87
CA THR A 127 -9.63 -7.67 -17.37
C THR A 127 -11.15 -7.67 -17.62
N VAL A 128 -11.81 -6.52 -17.44
CA VAL A 128 -13.26 -6.37 -17.67
C VAL A 128 -13.58 -6.05 -19.14
N GLN A 129 -12.55 -5.90 -19.99
CA GLN A 129 -12.68 -5.52 -21.41
C GLN A 129 -13.52 -4.26 -21.62
N ASN A 130 -13.42 -3.30 -20.69
CA ASN A 130 -14.20 -2.08 -20.72
C ASN A 130 -13.33 -0.87 -20.36
N ILE A 131 -12.89 -0.15 -21.39
CA ILE A 131 -12.04 1.03 -21.25
C ILE A 131 -12.75 2.19 -20.53
N ARG A 132 -14.09 2.22 -20.54
CA ARG A 132 -14.87 3.29 -19.88
C ARG A 132 -14.69 3.30 -18.37
N ILE A 133 -14.18 2.21 -17.78
CA ILE A 133 -13.84 2.18 -16.36
C ILE A 133 -12.78 3.24 -16.01
N ILE A 134 -11.89 3.62 -16.95
CA ILE A 134 -10.91 4.71 -16.73
C ILE A 134 -11.61 6.05 -16.43
N ALA A 135 -12.86 6.26 -16.84
CA ALA A 135 -13.61 7.48 -16.53
C ALA A 135 -13.84 7.68 -15.02
N TYR A 136 -13.70 6.65 -14.20
CA TYR A 136 -13.75 6.78 -12.73
C TYR A 136 -12.44 7.27 -12.11
N LEU A 137 -11.34 7.30 -12.88
CA LEU A 137 -10.03 7.67 -12.38
C LEU A 137 -9.99 9.05 -11.70
N PRO A 138 -10.65 10.12 -12.20
CA PRO A 138 -10.67 11.41 -11.49
C PRO A 138 -11.24 11.31 -10.07
N VAL A 139 -12.32 10.55 -9.90
CA VAL A 139 -12.93 10.35 -8.57
C VAL A 139 -12.02 9.51 -7.67
N LEU A 140 -11.41 8.45 -8.23
CA LEU A 140 -10.44 7.64 -7.51
C LEU A 140 -9.17 8.40 -7.14
N MET A 141 -8.76 9.40 -7.93
CA MET A 141 -7.61 10.26 -7.59
C MET A 141 -7.95 11.13 -6.38
N ILE A 142 -9.14 11.76 -6.35
CA ILE A 142 -9.58 12.55 -5.21
C ILE A 142 -9.67 11.68 -3.95
N ALA A 143 -10.29 10.51 -4.06
CA ALA A 143 -10.35 9.54 -2.97
C ALA A 143 -8.94 9.09 -2.55
N GLY A 144 -8.06 8.81 -3.51
CA GLY A 144 -6.67 8.39 -3.31
C GLY A 144 -5.82 9.45 -2.61
N ILE A 145 -6.08 10.74 -2.85
CA ILE A 145 -5.45 11.84 -2.10
C ILE A 145 -5.92 11.81 -0.65
N GLY A 146 -7.24 11.72 -0.42
CA GLY A 146 -7.80 11.68 0.93
C GLY A 146 -7.30 10.48 1.75
N THR A 147 -7.38 9.28 1.18
CA THR A 147 -6.87 8.06 1.82
C THR A 147 -5.35 8.11 1.96
N GLY A 148 -4.63 8.62 0.97
CA GLY A 148 -3.18 8.77 1.02
C GLY A 148 -2.71 9.72 2.12
N ILE A 149 -3.44 10.80 2.40
CA ILE A 149 -3.19 11.69 3.54
C ILE A 149 -3.38 10.92 4.85
N PHE A 150 -4.52 10.24 5.01
CA PHE A 150 -4.84 9.46 6.21
C PHE A 150 -3.80 8.36 6.48
N VAL A 151 -3.47 7.57 5.46
CA VAL A 151 -2.45 6.53 5.49
C VAL A 151 -1.08 7.13 5.84
N GLY A 152 -0.74 8.28 5.26
CA GLY A 152 0.53 8.96 5.49
C GLY A 152 0.68 9.47 6.93
N ILE A 153 -0.36 10.09 7.48
CA ILE A 153 -0.39 10.57 8.88
C ILE A 153 -0.26 9.37 9.83
N THR A 154 -1.05 8.32 9.61
CA THR A 154 -1.04 7.11 10.44
C THR A 154 0.33 6.44 10.40
N SER A 155 0.92 6.32 9.21
CA SER A 155 2.26 5.74 9.04
C SER A 155 3.33 6.58 9.72
N LYS A 156 3.26 7.91 9.61
CA LYS A 156 4.19 8.82 10.30
C LYS A 156 4.10 8.62 11.81
N PHE A 157 2.90 8.55 12.37
CA PHE A 157 2.69 8.31 13.80
C PHE A 157 3.27 6.95 14.23
N LEU A 158 3.01 5.89 13.46
CA LEU A 158 3.52 4.55 13.76
C LEU A 158 5.04 4.48 13.68
N LEU A 159 5.66 5.12 12.69
CA LEU A 159 7.12 5.18 12.54
C LEU A 159 7.81 5.89 13.72
N VAL A 160 7.20 6.94 14.27
CA VAL A 160 7.73 7.63 15.47
C VAL A 160 7.80 6.67 16.66
N HIS A 161 6.80 5.81 16.83
CA HIS A 161 6.78 4.82 17.91
C HIS A 161 7.71 3.64 17.61
N LEU A 162 7.79 3.22 16.34
CA LEU A 162 8.67 2.16 15.90
C LEU A 162 10.16 2.52 16.12
N LYS A 163 10.54 3.80 15.94
CA LYS A 163 11.89 4.31 16.26
C LYS A 163 12.30 4.10 17.71
N LYS A 164 11.34 4.06 18.64
CA LYS A 164 11.63 3.80 20.07
C LYS A 164 11.95 2.33 20.32
N LEU A 165 11.55 1.44 19.42
CA LEU A 165 11.90 0.02 19.49
C LEU A 165 13.30 -0.13 18.89
N GLN A 166 14.30 -0.44 19.73
CA GLN A 166 15.73 -0.61 19.40
C GLN A 166 16.04 -1.67 18.31
N PHE A 167 15.01 -2.29 17.73
CA PHE A 167 15.10 -3.33 16.72
C PHE A 167 15.25 -2.81 15.28
N THR A 168 15.01 -1.52 15.02
CA THR A 168 15.00 -0.98 13.65
C THR A 168 16.10 0.06 13.43
N LYS A 169 17.01 -0.19 12.47
CA LYS A 169 17.85 0.87 11.89
C LYS A 169 16.97 1.65 10.93
N ILE A 170 16.24 2.63 11.44
CA ILE A 170 15.41 3.51 10.60
C ILE A 170 16.33 4.53 9.97
N ASN A 171 16.56 4.39 8.66
CA ASN A 171 17.30 5.34 7.83
C ASN A 171 16.49 6.62 7.61
#